data_AF-A0A0N4WIQ4-F1
#
_entry.id   AF-A0A0N4WIQ4-F1
#
_cell.length_a   1.000
_cell.length_b   1.000
_cell.length_c   1.000
_cell.angle_alpha   90.00
_cell.angle_beta   90.00
_cell.angle_gamma   90.00
#
_symmetry.space_group_name_H-M   'P 1'
#
loop_
_entity.id
_entity.type
_entity.pdbx_description
1 polymer ?
#
loop_
_entity_poly.entity_id
_entity_poly.type
_entity_poly.pdbx_seq_one_letter_code
_entity_poly.pdbx_strand_id
1 'polypeptide(L)'
;ALAFLHPEAKGLTQSSQTQVREARNKVLKSLYAFILEHNREEAPTRYGNILLLAPALKALTQLLIENMTLTKFFGLAEVDSLLSEFILDDVNNQSAAPDSLQAHLSSPASLSNSIASPVVAGISPMDGNVVVSSDASGSSTVMTIL
;
A
#
# COMPACT_ATOMS: atom_id res chain seq x y z
N ALA A 1 -6.31 13.18 20.33
CA ALA A 1 -6.87 12.45 21.49
C ALA A 1 -7.80 11.31 21.07
N LEU A 2 -8.93 11.56 20.39
CA LEU A 2 -9.90 10.50 20.04
C LEU A 2 -9.32 9.39 19.13
N ALA A 3 -8.48 9.75 18.15
CA ALA A 3 -7.79 8.79 17.29
C ALA A 3 -6.77 7.90 18.05
N PHE A 4 -6.22 8.40 19.16
CA PHE A 4 -5.22 7.70 19.97
C PHE A 4 -5.86 6.75 20.99
N LEU A 5 -7.03 7.10 21.53
CA LEU A 5 -7.73 6.33 22.56
C LEU A 5 -8.59 5.22 21.95
N HIS A 6 -7.93 4.20 21.39
CA HIS A 6 -8.59 3.04 20.79
C HIS A 6 -8.72 1.88 21.81
N PRO A 7 -9.93 1.57 22.32
CA PRO A 7 -10.10 0.53 23.35
C PRO A 7 -9.83 -0.89 22.84
N GLU A 8 -9.89 -1.13 21.54
CA GLU A 8 -9.64 -2.44 20.93
C GLU A 8 -8.21 -2.55 20.37
N ALA A 9 -7.30 -1.66 20.80
CA ALA A 9 -5.90 -1.76 20.41
C ALA A 9 -5.28 -3.08 20.91
N LYS A 10 -4.46 -3.70 20.07
CA LYS A 10 -3.75 -4.93 20.41
C LYS A 10 -2.81 -4.69 21.60
N GLY A 11 -2.62 -5.73 22.42
CA GLY A 11 -1.73 -5.66 23.58
C GLY A 11 -2.33 -5.04 24.85
N LEU A 12 -3.59 -4.61 24.83
CA LEU A 12 -4.28 -4.10 26.02
C LEU A 12 -4.90 -5.22 26.87
N THR A 13 -4.67 -5.17 28.17
CA THR A 13 -5.40 -5.97 29.17
C THR A 13 -6.84 -5.47 29.33
N GLN A 14 -7.76 -6.31 29.82
CA GLN A 14 -9.17 -5.95 30.03
C GLN A 14 -9.36 -4.70 30.91
N SER A 15 -8.54 -4.55 31.95
CA SER A 15 -8.54 -3.37 32.82
C SER A 15 -8.14 -2.11 32.03
N SER A 16 -7.05 -2.18 31.26
CA SER A 16 -6.60 -1.04 30.45
C SER A 16 -7.57 -0.66 29.33
N GLN A 17 -8.25 -1.61 28.69
CA GLN A 17 -9.29 -1.30 27.69
C GLN A 17 -10.43 -0.49 28.30
N THR A 18 -10.82 -0.82 29.54
CA THR A 18 -11.86 -0.10 30.28
C THR A 18 -11.43 1.33 30.57
N GLN A 19 -10.19 1.53 31.03
CA GLN A 19 -9.62 2.87 31.28
C GLN A 19 -9.52 3.71 29.99
N VAL A 20 -9.07 3.10 28.88
CA VAL A 20 -9.01 3.78 27.57
C VAL A 20 -10.41 4.18 27.10
N ARG A 21 -11.41 3.31 27.26
CA ARG A 21 -12.80 3.62 26.92
C ARG A 21 -13.35 4.76 27.79
N GLU A 22 -13.05 4.76 29.08
CA GLU A 22 -13.45 5.84 29.99
C GLU A 22 -12.78 7.17 29.61
N ALA A 23 -11.47 7.17 29.34
CA ALA A 23 -10.74 8.35 28.88
C ALA A 23 -11.31 8.89 27.57
N ARG A 24 -11.60 8.02 26.60
CA ARG A 24 -12.26 8.40 25.34
C ARG A 24 -13.61 9.06 25.60
N ASN A 25 -14.41 8.49 26.48
CA ASN A 25 -15.72 9.04 26.84
C ASN A 25 -15.60 10.40 27.56
N LYS A 26 -14.57 10.60 28.40
CA LYS A 26 -14.31 11.91 29.02
C LYS A 26 -13.99 12.97 27.97
N VAL A 27 -13.15 12.64 26.97
CA VAL A 27 -12.82 13.55 25.85
C VAL A 27 -14.06 13.88 25.01
N LEU A 28 -14.92 12.89 24.73
CA LEU A 28 -16.18 13.10 24.01
C LEU A 28 -17.13 14.04 24.77
N LYS A 29 -17.28 13.82 26.08
CA LYS A 29 -18.10 14.68 26.95
C LYS A 29 -17.55 16.11 27.03
N SER A 30 -16.24 16.27 27.21
CA SER A 30 -15.62 17.60 27.25
C SER A 30 -15.74 18.33 25.93
N LEU A 31 -15.60 17.63 24.81
CA LEU A 31 -15.81 18.20 23.47
C LEU A 31 -17.24 18.69 23.30
N TYR A 32 -18.23 17.87 23.68
CA TYR A 32 -19.63 18.28 23.61
C TYR A 32 -19.93 19.49 24.51
N ALA A 33 -19.43 19.48 25.75
CA ALA A 33 -19.59 20.60 26.68
C ALA A 33 -18.97 21.91 26.14
N PHE A 34 -17.77 21.82 25.56
CA PHE A 34 -17.12 22.96 24.91
C PHE A 34 -17.95 23.53 23.76
N ILE A 35 -18.50 22.68 22.88
CA ILE A 35 -19.35 23.13 21.78
C ILE A 35 -20.64 23.76 22.32
N LEU A 36 -21.23 23.17 23.36
CA LEU A 36 -22.46 23.65 23.98
C LEU A 36 -22.31 25.05 24.57
N GLU A 37 -21.15 25.37 25.12
CA GLU A 37 -20.84 26.68 25.69
C GLU A 37 -20.71 27.77 24.62
N HIS A 38 -20.19 27.44 23.45
CA HIS A 38 -20.00 28.41 22.37
C HIS A 38 -21.16 28.48 21.36
N ASN A 39 -21.87 27.38 21.08
CA ASN A 39 -22.84 27.27 19.99
C ASN A 39 -23.99 26.33 20.40
N ARG A 40 -24.82 26.78 21.35
CA ARG A 40 -25.83 25.94 22.00
C ARG A 40 -26.88 25.37 21.03
N GLU A 41 -27.37 26.18 20.09
CA GLU A 41 -28.46 25.80 19.19
C GLU A 41 -28.04 24.74 18.16
N GLU A 42 -26.79 24.83 17.69
CA GLU A 42 -26.24 23.90 16.70
C GLU A 42 -25.37 22.79 17.32
N ALA A 43 -25.28 22.72 18.66
CA ALA A 43 -24.32 21.86 19.34
C ALA A 43 -24.40 20.38 18.92
N PRO A 44 -25.58 19.74 18.80
CA PRO A 44 -25.68 18.35 18.36
C PRO A 44 -25.15 18.15 16.93
N THR A 45 -25.53 19.05 16.01
CA THR A 45 -25.13 18.99 14.60
C THR A 45 -23.63 19.21 14.44
N ARG A 46 -23.07 20.23 15.11
CA ARG A 46 -21.63 20.53 15.05
C ARG A 46 -20.79 19.41 15.65
N TYR A 47 -21.22 18.86 16.79
CA TYR A 47 -20.55 17.73 17.41
C TYR A 47 -20.53 16.51 16.48
N GLY A 48 -21.67 16.17 15.87
CA GLY A 48 -21.76 15.11 14.87
C GLY A 48 -20.82 15.33 13.68
N ASN A 49 -20.84 16.52 13.09
CA ASN A 49 -19.97 16.87 11.95
C ASN A 49 -18.48 16.72 12.28
N ILE A 50 -18.05 17.10 13.49
CA ILE A 50 -16.66 16.92 13.95
C ILE A 50 -16.33 15.43 14.08
N LEU A 51 -17.23 14.62 14.64
CA LEU A 51 -17.00 13.17 14.77
C LEU A 51 -16.96 12.46 13.41
N LEU A 52 -17.72 12.94 12.43
CA LEU A 52 -17.72 12.41 11.06
C LEU A 52 -16.41 12.65 10.30
N LEU A 53 -15.53 13.53 10.80
CA LEU A 53 -14.18 13.69 10.22
C LEU A 53 -13.27 12.50 10.53
N ALA A 54 -13.51 11.75 11.60
CA ALA A 54 -12.63 10.65 11.99
C ALA A 54 -12.56 9.52 10.93
N PRO A 55 -13.69 9.04 10.36
CA PRO A 55 -13.64 8.11 9.22
C PRO A 55 -12.90 8.66 7.99
N ALA A 56 -13.11 9.93 7.64
CA ALA A 56 -12.45 10.55 6.49
C ALA A 56 -10.93 10.64 6.70
N LEU A 57 -10.49 11.06 7.89
CA LEU A 57 -9.07 11.10 8.27
C LEU A 57 -8.43 9.71 8.26
N LYS A 58 -9.15 8.67 8.70
CA LYS A 58 -8.66 7.29 8.64
C LYS A 58 -8.39 6.85 7.21
N ALA A 59 -9.32 7.12 6.29
CA ALA A 59 -9.14 6.78 4.87
C ALA A 59 -7.96 7.54 4.23
N LEU A 60 -7.84 8.84 4.52
CA LEU A 60 -6.70 9.63 4.02
C LEU A 60 -5.36 9.14 4.57
N THR A 61 -5.30 8.81 5.85
CA THR A 61 -4.08 8.29 6.48
C THR A 61 -3.69 6.94 5.88
N GLN A 62 -4.67 6.06 5.65
CA GLN A 62 -4.45 4.78 4.99
C GLN A 62 -3.85 4.97 3.59
N LEU A 63 -4.39 5.88 2.78
CA LEU A 63 -3.86 6.19 1.46
C LEU A 63 -2.42 6.71 1.52
N LEU A 64 -2.11 7.56 2.50
CA LEU A 64 -0.74 8.06 2.71
C LEU A 64 0.23 6.92 3.06
N ILE A 65 -0.19 6.01 3.94
CA ILE A 65 0.60 4.81 4.29
C ILE A 65 0.85 3.96 3.05
N GLU A 66 -0.18 3.71 2.24
CA GLU A 66 -0.07 2.92 1.00
C GLU A 66 0.86 3.56 -0.03
N ASN A 67 0.67 4.84 -0.33
CA ASN A 67 1.52 5.58 -1.26
C ASN A 67 2.98 5.56 -0.82
N MET A 68 3.23 5.68 0.48
CA MET A 68 4.58 5.67 1.03
C MET A 68 5.21 4.27 1.01
N THR A 69 4.41 3.23 1.29
CA THR A 69 4.82 1.82 1.17
C THR A 69 5.23 1.50 -0.27
N LEU A 70 4.43 1.94 -1.25
CA LEU A 70 4.73 1.73 -2.67
C LEU A 70 5.97 2.52 -3.12
N THR A 71 6.13 3.75 -2.64
CA THR A 71 7.32 4.57 -2.93
C THR A 71 8.59 3.87 -2.46
N LYS A 72 8.57 3.29 -1.25
CA LYS A 72 9.67 2.46 -0.72
C LYS A 72 9.87 1.19 -1.55
N PHE A 73 8.78 0.48 -1.86
CA PHE A 73 8.82 -0.80 -2.60
C PHE A 73 9.40 -0.65 -4.01
N PHE A 74 9.08 0.45 -4.71
CA PHE A 74 9.59 0.73 -6.05
C PHE A 74 10.93 1.49 -6.07
N GLY A 75 11.50 1.83 -4.91
CA GLY A 75 12.77 2.56 -4.82
C GLY A 75 12.70 3.98 -5.43
N LEU A 76 11.51 4.60 -5.45
CA LEU A 76 11.30 5.90 -6.09
C LEU A 76 11.91 7.05 -5.28
N ALA A 77 12.11 6.84 -3.97
CA ALA A 77 12.78 7.77 -3.07
C ALA A 77 13.43 7.00 -1.91
N GLU A 78 14.50 7.56 -1.36
CA GLU A 78 15.12 7.03 -0.14
C GLU A 78 14.20 7.32 1.06
N VAL A 79 13.77 6.26 1.74
CA VAL A 79 12.90 6.34 2.92
C VAL A 79 13.73 6.00 4.15
N ASP A 80 13.84 6.96 5.07
CA ASP A 80 14.60 6.79 6.32
C ASP A 80 14.09 5.60 7.14
N SER A 81 15.01 4.91 7.82
CA SER A 81 14.78 3.67 8.54
C SER A 81 13.67 3.77 9.57
N LEU A 82 13.58 4.88 10.32
CA LEU A 82 12.53 5.09 11.34
C LEU A 82 11.13 5.13 10.73
N LEU A 83 11.01 5.83 9.61
CA LEU A 83 9.75 5.99 8.93
C LEU A 83 9.36 4.70 8.19
N SER A 84 10.37 3.97 7.74
CA SER A 84 10.26 2.65 7.16
C SER A 84 9.75 1.60 8.16
N GLU A 85 10.21 1.68 9.42
CA GLU A 85 9.75 0.85 10.53
C GLU A 85 8.28 1.18 10.85
N PHE A 86 7.95 2.46 10.98
CA PHE A 86 6.58 2.93 11.22
C PHE A 86 5.57 2.42 10.18
N ILE A 87 5.96 2.35 8.90
CA ILE A 87 5.10 1.83 7.83
C ILE A 87 5.00 0.30 7.85
N LEU A 88 6.11 -0.39 8.10
CA LEU A 88 6.18 -1.86 8.02
C LEU A 88 5.61 -2.56 9.25
N ASP A 89 5.68 -1.94 10.43
CA ASP A 89 5.14 -2.51 11.68
C ASP A 89 3.61 -2.64 11.62
N ASP A 90 2.93 -1.76 10.87
CA ASP A 90 1.47 -1.81 10.65
C ASP A 90 1.08 -2.87 9.60
N VAL A 91 1.87 -3.05 8.53
CA VAL A 91 1.64 -4.08 7.49
C VAL A 91 1.76 -5.49 8.07
N ASN A 92 2.78 -5.72 8.90
CA ASN A 92 3.00 -7.01 9.55
C ASN A 92 1.93 -7.34 10.60
N ASN A 93 1.22 -6.33 11.11
CA ASN A 93 0.14 -6.48 12.08
C ASN A 93 -1.26 -6.61 11.45
N GLN A 94 -1.50 -6.09 10.24
CA GLN A 94 -2.82 -6.12 9.60
C GLN A 94 -2.94 -7.09 8.43
N SER A 95 -1.83 -7.66 7.93
CA SER A 95 -1.88 -8.62 6.83
C SER A 95 -1.07 -9.86 7.16
N ALA A 96 -1.75 -11.02 7.07
CA ALA A 96 -1.14 -12.15 6.40
C ALA A 96 -0.69 -11.66 5.01
N ALA A 97 0.49 -11.07 4.93
CA ALA A 97 1.17 -10.93 3.66
C ALA A 97 1.53 -12.35 3.21
N PRO A 98 1.35 -12.71 1.93
CA PRO A 98 1.81 -14.01 1.45
C PRO A 98 3.33 -14.06 1.70
N ASP A 99 3.81 -15.18 2.24
CA ASP A 99 5.21 -15.43 2.63
C ASP A 99 6.25 -15.05 1.54
N SER A 100 5.79 -14.88 0.31
CA SER A 100 6.53 -14.39 -0.86
C SER A 100 7.24 -13.04 -0.66
N LEU A 101 6.69 -12.10 0.13
CA LEU A 101 7.27 -10.76 0.30
C LEU A 101 8.40 -10.70 1.35
N GLN A 102 8.36 -11.58 2.36
CA GLN A 102 9.42 -11.68 3.37
C GLN A 102 10.67 -12.40 2.83
N ALA A 103 10.49 -13.34 1.90
CA ALA A 103 11.58 -14.10 1.29
C ALA A 103 12.51 -13.24 0.39
N HIS A 104 11.95 -12.25 -0.31
CA HIS A 104 12.71 -11.37 -1.21
C HIS A 104 13.51 -10.26 -0.50
N LEU A 105 13.10 -9.87 0.72
CA LEU A 105 13.83 -8.88 1.53
C LEU A 105 14.97 -9.51 2.35
N SER A 106 14.93 -10.83 2.55
CA SER A 106 15.91 -11.58 3.36
C SER A 106 17.04 -12.19 2.52
N SER A 107 16.94 -12.15 1.18
CA SER A 107 17.95 -12.70 0.28
C SER A 107 18.95 -11.61 -0.12
N PRO A 108 20.26 -11.77 0.15
CA PRO A 108 21.26 -10.98 -0.55
C PRO A 108 21.13 -11.35 -2.04
N ALA A 109 20.98 -10.34 -2.90
CA ALA A 109 20.87 -10.53 -4.34
C ALA A 109 22.13 -11.23 -4.89
N SER A 110 22.12 -12.56 -4.96
CA SER A 110 23.01 -13.30 -5.84
C SER A 110 22.44 -13.17 -7.24
N LEU A 111 22.95 -12.20 -8.01
CA LEU A 111 22.75 -12.08 -9.44
C LEU A 111 23.27 -13.36 -10.11
N SER A 112 22.42 -14.37 -10.24
CA SER A 112 22.72 -15.58 -11.00
C SER A 112 22.55 -15.24 -12.48
N ASN A 113 23.66 -14.82 -13.08
CA ASN A 113 23.75 -14.44 -14.48
C ASN A 113 23.74 -15.70 -15.36
N SER A 114 22.57 -16.28 -15.60
CA SER A 114 22.42 -17.42 -16.52
C SER A 114 21.88 -16.95 -17.86
N ILE A 115 22.73 -16.27 -18.64
CA ILE A 115 22.57 -16.16 -20.09
C ILE A 115 23.54 -17.17 -20.72
N ALA A 116 23.08 -18.40 -20.89
CA ALA A 116 23.80 -19.42 -21.65
C ALA A 116 22.81 -20.05 -22.65
N SER A 117 22.68 -19.39 -23.80
CA SER A 117 22.17 -20.02 -25.02
C SER A 117 23.21 -21.01 -25.54
N PRO A 118 22.86 -22.27 -25.86
CA PRO A 118 23.74 -23.11 -26.65
C PRO A 118 23.45 -22.84 -28.13
N VAL A 119 24.28 -22.04 -28.79
CA VAL A 119 24.39 -22.03 -30.25
C VAL A 119 25.80 -22.44 -30.63
N VAL A 120 25.87 -23.32 -31.62
CA VAL A 120 27.06 -23.75 -32.41
C VAL A 120 27.67 -25.10 -32.03
N ALA A 121 27.49 -26.09 -32.91
CA ALA A 121 28.55 -26.81 -33.62
C ALA A 121 27.93 -27.95 -34.46
N GLY A 122 27.90 -27.79 -35.79
CA GLY A 122 27.41 -28.83 -36.70
C GLY A 122 27.57 -28.41 -38.16
N ILE A 123 28.80 -28.48 -38.66
CA ILE A 123 29.21 -28.18 -40.03
C ILE A 123 29.03 -29.39 -40.98
N SER A 124 28.30 -29.15 -42.08
CA SER A 124 28.41 -29.70 -43.46
C SER A 124 28.06 -31.19 -43.75
N PRO A 125 27.81 -31.61 -45.03
CA PRO A 125 27.52 -30.85 -46.29
C PRO A 125 26.39 -31.43 -47.21
N MET A 126 26.11 -30.67 -48.29
CA MET A 126 25.77 -31.10 -49.68
C MET A 126 24.30 -31.14 -50.17
N ASP A 127 24.10 -30.33 -51.23
CA ASP A 127 23.35 -30.57 -52.48
C ASP A 127 21.91 -30.04 -52.71
N GLY A 128 21.73 -29.41 -53.88
CA GLY A 128 20.48 -29.53 -54.66
C GLY A 128 19.46 -28.37 -54.73
N ASN A 129 19.73 -27.37 -55.57
CA ASN A 129 18.85 -26.90 -56.68
C ASN A 129 17.39 -26.37 -56.44
N VAL A 130 17.21 -25.05 -56.70
CA VAL A 130 16.22 -24.40 -57.63
C VAL A 130 14.71 -24.29 -57.31
N VAL A 131 14.16 -23.11 -57.72
CA VAL A 131 12.76 -22.70 -58.04
C VAL A 131 11.86 -22.28 -56.85
N VAL A 132 11.48 -21.00 -56.66
CA VAL A 132 10.59 -20.03 -57.40
C VAL A 132 9.19 -19.92 -56.78
N SER A 133 8.66 -18.68 -56.74
CA SER A 133 7.29 -18.19 -56.43
C SER A 133 6.92 -18.03 -54.94
N SER A 134 6.14 -17.06 -54.45
CA SER A 134 5.42 -15.89 -55.00
C SER A 134 4.60 -15.23 -53.85
N ASP A 135 4.60 -13.89 -53.80
CA ASP A 135 3.55 -12.93 -53.42
C ASP A 135 2.76 -12.91 -52.07
N ALA A 136 2.33 -11.65 -51.78
CA ALA A 136 1.31 -11.12 -50.86
C ALA A 136 1.83 -10.59 -49.49
N SER A 137 2.02 -9.28 -49.23
CA SER A 137 1.15 -8.07 -49.30
C SER A 137 0.15 -7.92 -48.13
N GLY A 138 0.22 -6.77 -47.44
CA GLY A 138 -0.83 -6.22 -46.55
C GLY A 138 -0.41 -6.10 -45.07
N SER A 139 0.34 -5.08 -44.65
CA SER A 139 -0.04 -3.67 -44.36
C SER A 139 -0.48 -3.43 -42.90
N SER A 140 0.34 -2.61 -42.25
CA SER A 140 0.29 -2.08 -40.89
C SER A 140 -0.84 -1.06 -40.66
N THR A 141 -1.44 -1.14 -39.46
CA THR A 141 -1.89 -0.07 -38.54
C THR A 141 -1.87 1.38 -39.05
N VAL A 142 -3.01 2.11 -38.98
CA VAL A 142 -3.14 3.42 -38.27
C VAL A 142 -4.60 3.71 -37.86
N MET A 143 -4.71 4.24 -36.65
CA MET A 143 -5.83 4.72 -35.83
C MET A 143 -6.41 6.06 -36.34
N THR A 144 -7.74 6.17 -36.49
CA THR A 144 -8.45 7.45 -36.73
C THR A 144 -9.17 7.87 -35.45
N ILE A 145 -8.88 9.10 -35.04
CA ILE A 145 -9.38 9.80 -33.85
C ILE A 145 -10.63 10.59 -34.26
N LEU A 146 -11.69 10.49 -33.46
CA LEU A 146 -12.79 11.46 -33.37
C LEU A 146 -12.88 11.92 -31.92
#